data_AF-A0A936W7V4-F1
#
_entry.id   AF-A0A936W7V4-F1
#
_cell.length_a   1.000
_cell.length_b   1.000
_cell.length_c   1.000
_cell.angle_alpha   90.00
_cell.angle_beta   90.00
_cell.angle_gamma   90.00
#
_symmetry.space_group_name_H-M   'P 1'
#
loop_
_entity.id
_entity.type
_entity.pdbx_description
1 polymer ?
#
loop_
_entity_poly.entity_id
_entity_poly.type
_entity_poly.pdbx_seq_one_letter_code
_entity_poly.pdbx_strand_id
1 'polypeptide(L)'
;MTLRGEVEDYAINIVNTQFSIDDPTVLEGNAGTSNLTFTVTRTVNANACSVDYAITGGTATTGDLDYQPLAAGTLNFTAGGAFTQTVSVLSMVMRKWN
;
A
#
# COMPACT_ATOMS: atom_id res chain seq x y z
N MET A 1 49.15 9.57 -4.90
CA MET A 1 49.67 10.39 -3.79
C MET A 1 49.35 11.85 -4.11
N THR A 2 48.37 12.55 -3.56
CA THR A 2 47.17 12.22 -2.73
C THR A 2 46.29 13.49 -2.86
N LEU A 3 44.98 13.41 -3.05
CA LEU A 3 43.93 13.76 -2.07
C LEU A 3 42.68 13.99 -2.94
N ARG A 4 41.55 13.31 -2.84
CA ARG A 4 40.96 12.54 -1.74
C ARG A 4 40.18 11.37 -2.36
N GLY A 5 39.95 10.31 -1.59
CA GLY A 5 39.04 9.24 -2.00
C GLY A 5 37.64 9.82 -2.18
N GLU A 6 37.31 10.23 -3.40
CA GLU A 6 35.94 10.54 -3.74
C GLU A 6 35.24 9.22 -3.86
N VAL A 7 34.25 9.04 -3.00
CA VAL A 7 33.37 7.92 -3.15
C VAL A 7 32.05 8.47 -3.61
N GLU A 8 31.75 8.16 -4.86
CA GLU A 8 30.68 8.79 -5.62
C GLU A 8 29.38 7.95 -5.58
N ASP A 9 29.45 6.68 -5.15
CA ASP A 9 28.34 5.72 -5.27
C ASP A 9 27.87 5.19 -3.90
N TYR A 10 27.62 6.09 -2.95
CA TYR A 10 26.98 5.71 -1.69
C TYR A 10 25.51 6.15 -1.68
N ALA A 11 24.60 5.18 -1.72
CA ALA A 11 23.21 5.39 -1.35
C ALA A 11 23.04 5.14 0.15
N ILE A 12 22.68 6.18 0.90
CA ILE A 12 22.25 6.01 2.29
C ILE A 12 20.75 5.71 2.25
N ASN A 13 20.39 4.47 2.58
CA ASN A 13 19.00 4.05 2.68
C ASN A 13 18.57 4.05 4.15
N ILE A 14 17.37 4.55 4.42
CA ILE A 14 16.72 4.32 5.70
C ILE A 14 16.35 2.83 5.76
N VAL A 15 17.01 2.07 6.63
CA VAL A 15 16.75 0.63 6.81
C VAL A 15 15.63 0.36 7.81
N ASN A 16 15.16 1.39 8.52
CA ASN A 16 14.06 1.31 9.48
C ASN A 16 12.89 2.21 9.03
N THR A 17 12.02 1.69 8.17
CA THR A 17 10.71 2.32 7.97
C THR A 17 9.77 1.91 9.10
N GLN A 18 8.98 2.85 9.61
CA GLN A 18 8.00 2.52 10.66
C GLN A 18 6.86 1.69 10.08
N PHE A 19 6.46 1.97 8.84
CA PHE A 19 5.38 1.30 8.14
C PHE A 19 5.82 0.80 6.76
N SER A 20 5.19 -0.27 6.30
CA SER A 20 5.21 -0.75 4.92
C SER A 20 3.80 -1.18 4.51
N ILE A 21 3.51 -1.18 3.22
CA ILE A 21 2.30 -1.76 2.63
C ILE A 21 2.73 -2.76 1.58
N ASP A 22 2.05 -3.90 1.48
CA ASP A 22 2.26 -4.84 0.39
C ASP A 22 1.66 -4.33 -0.93
N ASP A 23 1.99 -5.01 -2.02
CA ASP A 23 1.49 -4.72 -3.37
C ASP A 23 0.81 -5.98 -3.94
N PRO A 24 -0.42 -6.27 -3.49
CA PRO A 24 -1.16 -7.45 -3.91
C PRO A 24 -1.62 -7.32 -5.37
N THR A 25 -1.80 -8.45 -6.03
CA THR A 25 -2.51 -8.53 -7.32
C THR A 25 -3.69 -9.47 -7.19
N VAL A 26 -4.73 -9.23 -7.98
CA VAL A 26 -5.92 -10.08 -8.03
C VAL A 26 -6.26 -10.39 -9.47
N LEU A 27 -6.63 -11.64 -9.75
CA LEU A 27 -7.17 -12.00 -11.05
C LEU A 27 -8.63 -11.53 -11.10
N GLU A 28 -8.88 -10.60 -11.99
CA GLU A 28 -10.16 -9.93 -12.19
C GLU A 28 -11.29 -10.90 -12.62
N GLY A 29 -11.00 -11.93 -13.42
CA GLY A 29 -12.00 -12.95 -13.80
C GLY A 29 -13.01 -12.46 -14.85
N ASN A 30 -14.19 -13.09 -14.94
CA ASN A 30 -15.12 -12.92 -16.08
C ASN A 30 -16.42 -12.13 -15.78
N ALA A 31 -16.53 -11.50 -14.60
CA ALA A 31 -17.50 -10.48 -14.17
C ALA A 31 -17.58 -10.46 -12.63
N GLY A 32 -17.93 -9.32 -12.05
CA GLY A 32 -18.19 -9.19 -10.60
C GLY A 32 -17.13 -8.36 -9.89
N THR A 33 -17.04 -8.54 -8.58
CA THR A 33 -16.07 -7.85 -7.73
C THR A 33 -15.12 -8.84 -7.06
N SER A 34 -13.85 -8.47 -6.99
CA SER A 34 -12.82 -9.21 -6.27
C SER A 34 -12.19 -8.33 -5.20
N ASN A 35 -11.99 -8.88 -3.99
CA ASN A 35 -11.30 -8.14 -2.93
C ASN A 35 -9.80 -8.09 -3.23
N LEU A 36 -9.28 -6.89 -3.39
CA LEU A 36 -7.86 -6.60 -3.33
C LEU A 36 -7.55 -6.08 -1.92
N THR A 37 -6.80 -6.85 -1.14
CA THR A 37 -6.54 -6.53 0.26
C THR A 37 -5.08 -6.17 0.45
N PHE A 38 -4.83 -4.92 0.82
CA PHE A 38 -3.53 -4.40 1.18
C PHE A 38 -3.27 -4.60 2.67
N THR A 39 -2.10 -5.08 3.02
CA THR A 39 -1.62 -5.28 4.38
C THR A 39 -0.61 -4.20 4.73
N VAL A 40 -0.99 -3.32 5.64
CA VAL A 40 -0.08 -2.34 6.24
C VAL A 40 0.58 -2.95 7.46
N THR A 41 1.91 -3.01 7.45
CA THR A 41 2.74 -3.56 8.53
C THR A 41 3.47 -2.42 9.24
N ARG A 42 3.55 -2.45 10.57
CA ARG A 42 4.46 -1.61 11.37
C ARG A 42 5.65 -2.41 11.87
N THR A 43 6.78 -1.76 12.15
CA THR A 43 7.99 -2.44 12.64
C THR A 43 8.13 -2.50 14.16
N VAL A 44 7.41 -1.62 14.89
CA VAL A 44 7.42 -1.58 16.36
C VAL A 44 6.01 -1.35 16.90
N ASN A 45 5.71 -1.92 18.07
CA ASN A 45 4.41 -1.76 18.72
C ASN A 45 4.47 -1.14 20.12
N ALA A 46 5.64 -0.69 20.59
CA ALA A 46 5.79 -0.14 21.94
C ALA A 46 4.85 1.05 22.21
N ASN A 47 4.63 1.89 21.20
CA ASN A 47 3.76 3.06 21.28
C ASN A 47 2.58 2.91 20.32
N ALA A 48 1.50 3.64 20.61
CA ALA A 48 0.43 3.83 19.65
C ALA A 48 0.90 4.73 18.51
N CYS A 49 0.41 4.45 17.30
CA CYS A 49 0.70 5.24 16.12
C CYS A 49 -0.46 5.13 15.12
N SER A 50 -0.52 6.07 14.18
CA SER A 50 -1.48 6.04 13.09
C SER A 50 -0.77 6.24 11.76
N VAL A 51 -1.40 5.76 10.69
CA VAL A 51 -0.97 5.98 9.32
C VAL A 51 -2.18 6.30 8.46
N ASP A 52 -2.10 7.41 7.75
CA ASP A 52 -3.12 7.81 6.79
C ASP A 52 -2.88 7.09 5.47
N TYR A 53 -3.97 6.66 4.83
CA TYR A 53 -3.95 6.07 3.50
C TYR A 53 -4.93 6.80 2.60
N ALA A 54 -4.58 6.87 1.32
CA ALA A 54 -5.45 7.35 0.27
C ALA A 54 -5.20 6.50 -0.97
N ILE A 55 -6.24 6.29 -1.77
CA ILE A 55 -6.07 5.72 -3.11
C ILE A 55 -5.63 6.87 -4.02
N THR A 56 -4.43 6.76 -4.59
CA THR A 56 -3.86 7.79 -5.46
C THR A 56 -3.46 7.22 -6.82
N GLY A 57 -4.08 7.73 -7.88
CA GLY A 57 -3.64 7.52 -9.27
C GLY A 57 -3.56 6.05 -9.70
N GLY A 58 -2.75 5.79 -10.72
CA GLY A 58 -2.64 4.50 -11.40
C GLY A 58 -3.35 4.50 -12.76
N THR A 59 -3.30 3.38 -13.46
CA THR A 59 -4.04 3.19 -14.72
C THR A 59 -5.48 2.77 -14.48
N ALA A 60 -5.77 2.15 -13.34
CA ALA A 60 -7.13 1.80 -12.93
C ALA A 60 -7.86 3.06 -12.47
N THR A 61 -9.11 3.26 -12.89
CA THR A 61 -9.91 4.42 -12.53
C THR A 61 -11.32 4.03 -12.07
N THR A 62 -11.91 4.87 -11.22
CA THR A 62 -13.34 4.74 -10.85
C THR A 62 -14.27 5.13 -12.00
N GLY A 63 -13.78 5.90 -12.98
CA GLY A 63 -14.55 6.29 -14.17
C GLY A 63 -14.76 5.13 -15.13
N ASP A 64 -13.75 4.28 -15.25
CA ASP A 64 -13.79 3.03 -16.03
C ASP A 64 -14.31 1.85 -15.21
N LEU A 65 -14.79 2.09 -13.98
CA LEU A 65 -15.30 1.06 -13.08
C LEU A 65 -14.31 -0.09 -12.86
N ASP A 66 -13.02 0.21 -12.72
CA ASP A 66 -11.98 -0.79 -12.40
C ASP A 66 -11.99 -1.18 -10.91
N TYR A 67 -12.50 -0.29 -10.05
CA TYR A 67 -12.70 -0.53 -8.63
C TYR A 67 -13.78 0.40 -8.04
N GLN A 68 -14.37 -0.02 -6.93
CA GLN A 68 -15.29 0.83 -6.16
C GLN A 68 -14.51 1.92 -5.42
N PRO A 69 -14.96 3.19 -5.45
CA PRO A 69 -14.33 4.25 -4.68
C PRO A 69 -14.25 3.89 -3.20
N LEU A 70 -13.04 3.99 -2.64
CA LEU A 70 -12.79 3.92 -1.20
C LEU A 70 -12.27 5.28 -0.74
N ALA A 71 -12.86 5.82 0.33
CA ALA A 71 -12.41 7.06 0.92
C ALA A 71 -11.01 6.91 1.52
N ALA A 72 -10.22 7.98 1.49
CA ALA A 72 -9.02 8.07 2.32
C ALA A 72 -9.39 7.90 3.80
N GLY A 73 -8.47 7.35 4.58
CA GLY A 73 -8.72 7.05 5.98
C GLY A 73 -7.45 6.91 6.79
N THR A 74 -7.61 6.56 8.06
CA THR A 74 -6.52 6.41 9.03
C THR A 74 -6.56 5.03 9.65
N LEU A 75 -5.46 4.29 9.57
CA LEU A 75 -5.27 3.06 10.32
C LEU A 75 -4.66 3.40 11.68
N ASN A 76 -5.31 2.98 12.75
CA ASN A 76 -4.89 3.27 14.12
C ASN A 76 -4.31 2.01 14.76
N PHE A 77 -3.05 2.06 15.17
CA PHE A 77 -2.38 0.97 15.85
C PHE A 77 -2.22 1.31 17.34
N THR A 78 -2.71 0.43 18.21
CA THR A 78 -2.57 0.61 19.67
C THR A 78 -1.17 0.25 20.16
N ALA A 79 -0.76 0.81 21.29
CA ALA A 79 0.44 0.36 22.00
C ALA A 79 0.26 -1.11 22.42
N GLY A 80 1.30 -1.93 22.21
CA GLY A 80 1.27 -3.39 22.41
C GLY A 80 0.38 -4.16 21.43
N GLY A 81 -0.32 -3.50 20.52
CA GLY A 81 -1.25 -4.12 19.59
C GLY A 81 -0.60 -4.89 18.43
N ALA A 82 -1.43 -5.28 17.46
CA ALA A 82 -1.02 -6.01 16.27
C ALA A 82 0.05 -5.28 15.44
N PHE A 83 0.85 -6.04 14.70
CA PHE A 83 1.84 -5.50 13.75
C PHE A 83 1.23 -5.19 12.39
N THR A 84 0.03 -5.68 12.10
CA THR A 84 -0.62 -5.55 10.80
C THR A 84 -2.04 -5.01 10.93
N GLN A 85 -2.46 -4.25 9.92
CA GLN A 85 -3.85 -3.89 9.64
C GLN A 85 -4.08 -3.94 8.14
N THR A 86 -5.34 -4.05 7.72
CA THR A 86 -5.69 -4.24 6.31
C THR A 86 -6.57 -3.11 5.77
N VAL A 87 -6.42 -2.85 4.47
CA VAL A 87 -7.31 -2.01 3.68
C VAL A 87 -7.80 -2.84 2.51
N SER A 88 -9.10 -3.03 2.38
CA SER A 88 -9.70 -3.79 1.27
C SER A 88 -10.35 -2.85 0.26
N VAL A 89 -9.98 -3.02 -1.01
CA VAL A 89 -10.56 -2.35 -2.17
C VAL A 89 -11.30 -3.39 -2.99
N LEU A 90 -12.53 -3.09 -3.42
CA LEU A 90 -13.27 -3.94 -4.34
C LEU A 90 -12.84 -3.60 -5.76
N SER A 91 -11.98 -4.43 -6.35
CA SER A 91 -11.71 -4.41 -7.79
C SER A 91 -12.96 -4.90 -8.53
N MET A 92 -13.25 -4.29 -9.67
CA MET A 92 -14.43 -4.51 -10.48
C MET A 92 -14.02 -4.99 -11.87
N VAL A 93 -14.81 -5.92 -12.41
CA VAL A 93 -14.67 -6.35 -13.81
C VAL A 93 -15.91 -5.99 -14.60
N MET A 94 -15.69 -5.31 -15.73
CA MET A 94 -16.73 -5.13 -16.74
C MET A 94 -17.03 -6.47 -17.44
N ARG A 95 -18.33 -6.76 -17.65
CA ARG A 95 -18.72 -7.76 -18.65
C ARG A 95 -18.14 -7.32 -19.99
N LYS A 96 -17.27 -8.13 -20.60
CA LYS A 96 -16.93 -7.92 -22.01
C LYS A 96 -18.23 -8.00 -22.79
N TRP A 97 -18.62 -6.91 -23.44
CA TRP A 97 -19.79 -6.86 -24.30
C TRP A 97 -19.65 -7.98 -25.34
N ASN A 98 -20.70 -8.80 -25.44
CA ASN A 98 -20.79 -9.90 -26.40
C ASN A 98 -21.06 -9.38 -27.81
#